data_AF-A0A378WMY5-F1
#
_entry.id   AF-A0A378WMY5-F1
#
_cell.length_a   1.000
_cell.length_b   1.000
_cell.length_c   1.000
_cell.angle_alpha   90.00
_cell.angle_beta   90.00
_cell.angle_gamma   90.00
#
_symmetry.space_group_name_H-M   'P 1'
#
loop_
_entity.id
_entity.type
_entity.pdbx_description
1 polymer ?
#
loop_
_entity_poly.entity_id
_entity_poly.type
_entity_poly.pdbx_seq_one_letter_code
_entity_poly.pdbx_strand_id
1 'polypeptide(L)'
;MRRILFAMTLCAAVLPALACSAGADHATTATSAPASAPAAADHGSNGTIEVVATHGPEKYAAAGLAAGITTCQAGSVLATLTTGRDGKAHQDVAADCYQVQVTSVPMGCRLATDTAKKVDVVAGRTATAEFGLTCA
;
A
#
# COMPACT_ATOMS: atom_id res chain seq x y z
N MET A 1 -6.70 -38.96 21.63
CA MET A 1 -6.94 -39.57 20.30
C MET A 1 -6.97 -38.43 19.30
N ARG A 2 -6.15 -38.26 18.25
CA ARG A 2 -5.17 -39.07 17.52
C ARG A 2 -3.91 -38.22 17.26
N ARG A 3 -2.77 -38.91 17.27
CA ARG A 3 -1.42 -38.44 16.92
C ARG A 3 -1.33 -38.30 15.39
N ILE A 4 -0.75 -37.23 14.87
CA ILE A 4 -0.10 -37.25 13.55
C ILE A 4 1.24 -36.51 13.69
N LEU A 5 2.28 -37.33 13.79
CA LEU A 5 3.67 -36.93 13.58
C LEU A 5 3.84 -36.57 12.09
N PHE A 6 4.39 -35.40 11.78
CA PHE A 6 5.05 -35.18 10.50
C PHE A 6 6.55 -35.15 10.74
N ALA A 7 7.16 -36.29 10.47
CA ALA A 7 8.60 -36.47 10.43
C ALA A 7 9.11 -36.14 9.03
N MET A 8 10.27 -35.50 8.99
CA MET A 8 11.31 -35.58 7.97
C MET A 8 10.94 -35.25 6.52
N THR A 9 11.58 -34.22 5.95
CA THR A 9 12.61 -34.50 4.94
C THR A 9 13.68 -33.39 4.93
N LEU A 10 14.89 -33.77 5.35
CA LEU A 10 16.14 -33.05 5.10
C LEU A 10 16.51 -33.28 3.63
N CYS A 11 16.81 -32.23 2.87
CA CYS A 11 17.62 -32.35 1.66
C CYS A 11 18.66 -31.24 1.67
N ALA A 12 19.84 -31.59 2.18
CA ALA A 12 21.06 -30.84 1.95
C ALA A 12 21.62 -31.27 0.60
N ALA A 13 22.10 -30.30 -0.20
CA ALA A 13 23.49 -30.24 -0.67
C ALA A 13 23.67 -29.55 -2.03
N VAL A 14 24.86 -28.96 -2.17
CA VAL A 14 25.66 -28.74 -3.38
C VAL A 14 25.50 -27.38 -4.12
N LEU A 15 26.35 -26.42 -3.73
CA LEU A 15 27.18 -25.60 -4.63
C LEU A 15 28.39 -26.45 -5.12
N PRO A 16 29.22 -26.12 -6.14
CA PRO A 16 29.37 -24.87 -6.93
C PRO A 16 29.70 -25.03 -8.46
N ALA A 17 29.90 -23.89 -9.12
CA ALA A 17 30.94 -23.60 -10.13
C ALA A 17 30.72 -23.79 -11.66
N LEU A 18 31.31 -22.83 -12.38
CA LEU A 18 31.81 -22.82 -13.77
C LEU A 18 30.81 -22.67 -14.92
N ALA A 19 30.81 -21.47 -15.53
CA ALA A 19 31.17 -21.31 -16.94
C ALA A 19 31.42 -19.83 -17.27
N CYS A 20 32.71 -19.48 -17.37
CA CYS A 20 33.20 -18.39 -18.20
C CYS A 20 32.97 -18.76 -19.66
N SER A 21 32.32 -17.89 -20.43
CA SER A 21 32.51 -17.85 -21.88
C SER A 21 32.93 -16.44 -22.25
N ALA A 22 34.24 -16.32 -22.49
CA ALA A 22 34.86 -15.17 -23.11
C ALA A 22 34.40 -15.06 -24.57
N GLY A 23 34.01 -13.86 -24.97
CA GLY A 23 33.83 -13.45 -26.36
C GLY A 23 34.37 -12.03 -26.50
N ALA A 24 35.65 -11.93 -26.83
CA ALA A 24 36.24 -10.76 -27.49
C ALA A 24 35.79 -10.82 -28.98
N ASP A 25 35.58 -9.78 -29.77
CA ASP A 25 36.06 -8.40 -29.82
C ASP A 25 35.03 -7.59 -30.63
N HIS A 26 34.82 -6.31 -30.28
CA HIS A 26 34.70 -5.22 -31.26
C HIS A 26 34.91 -3.90 -30.51
N ALA A 27 36.11 -3.33 -30.70
CA ALA A 27 36.36 -1.94 -30.38
C ALA A 27 35.65 -1.06 -31.40
N THR A 28 34.76 -0.18 -30.94
CA THR A 28 34.49 1.07 -31.63
C THR A 28 34.08 2.12 -30.62
N THR A 29 34.78 3.25 -30.72
CA THR A 29 34.66 4.47 -29.94
C THR A 29 33.24 5.04 -29.90
N ALA A 30 32.73 5.29 -28.69
CA ALA A 30 31.88 6.45 -28.39
C ALA A 30 31.87 6.68 -26.88
N THR A 31 32.68 7.64 -26.42
CA THR A 31 32.44 8.30 -25.13
C THR A 31 31.21 9.16 -25.28
N SER A 32 30.06 8.59 -24.92
CA SER A 32 28.84 9.34 -24.68
C SER A 32 28.37 8.87 -23.32
N ALA A 33 28.76 9.61 -22.29
CA ALA A 33 28.18 9.45 -20.96
C ALA A 33 26.65 9.44 -21.12
N PRO A 34 25.93 8.42 -20.66
CA PRO A 34 24.51 8.56 -20.50
C PRO A 34 24.32 9.63 -19.42
N ALA A 35 23.85 10.80 -19.84
CA ALA A 35 23.17 11.71 -18.94
C ALA A 35 22.19 10.84 -18.15
N SER A 36 22.31 10.87 -16.82
CA SER A 36 21.44 10.15 -15.91
C SER A 36 19.99 10.52 -16.22
N ALA A 37 19.34 9.73 -17.07
CA ALA A 37 17.89 9.69 -17.10
C ALA A 37 17.49 9.35 -15.66
N PRO A 38 16.53 10.07 -15.05
CA PRO A 38 15.99 9.61 -13.78
C PRO A 38 15.53 8.19 -14.06
N ALA A 39 16.08 7.22 -13.34
CA ALA A 39 15.55 5.88 -13.33
C ALA A 39 14.05 6.06 -13.14
N ALA A 40 13.26 5.68 -14.15
CA ALA A 40 11.83 5.59 -13.97
C ALA A 40 11.70 4.69 -12.75
N ALA A 41 11.32 5.28 -11.61
CA ALA A 41 10.95 4.50 -10.45
C ALA A 41 9.98 3.48 -11.01
N ASP A 42 10.27 2.20 -10.81
CA ASP A 42 9.36 1.12 -11.13
C ASP A 42 8.04 1.56 -10.49
N HIS A 43 7.12 2.11 -11.30
CA HIS A 43 5.80 2.44 -10.84
C HIS A 43 5.20 1.07 -10.72
N GLY A 44 5.51 0.41 -9.61
CA GLY A 44 5.06 -0.92 -9.32
C GLY A 44 3.56 -0.95 -9.54
N SER A 45 3.01 -2.14 -9.69
CA SER A 45 1.58 -2.35 -9.95
C SER A 45 0.63 -1.81 -8.86
N ASN A 46 1.16 -1.02 -7.90
CA ASN A 46 0.51 -0.46 -6.75
C ASN A 46 0.25 1.05 -6.93
N GLY A 47 -0.90 1.48 -6.44
CA GLY A 47 -1.16 2.87 -6.06
C GLY A 47 -1.23 2.99 -4.54
N THR A 48 -1.66 4.15 -4.06
CA THR A 48 -1.78 4.43 -2.62
C THR A 48 -3.20 4.85 -2.30
N ILE A 49 -3.79 4.28 -1.25
CA ILE A 49 -5.00 4.83 -0.63
C ILE A 49 -4.57 5.77 0.49
N GLU A 50 -5.08 6.99 0.48
CA GLU A 50 -4.96 7.95 1.57
C GLU A 50 -6.32 8.12 2.27
N VAL A 51 -6.37 7.87 3.57
CA VAL A 51 -7.51 8.18 4.43
C VAL A 51 -7.25 9.52 5.08
N VAL A 52 -8.16 10.48 4.89
CA VAL A 52 -8.07 11.81 5.48
C VAL A 52 -9.26 12.02 6.42
N ALA A 53 -8.97 12.31 7.69
CA ALA A 53 -9.95 12.64 8.70
C ALA A 53 -9.83 14.12 9.10
N THR A 54 -10.94 14.83 9.03
CA THR A 54 -11.01 16.26 9.39
C THR A 54 -12.15 16.53 10.35
N HIS A 55 -12.07 17.58 11.15
CA HIS A 55 -13.16 18.02 12.03
C HIS A 55 -13.43 19.53 11.92
N GLY A 56 -14.69 19.90 12.13
CA GLY A 56 -15.16 21.28 12.04
C GLY A 56 -15.27 21.82 10.60
N PRO A 57 -15.88 23.00 10.42
CA PRO A 57 -16.04 23.60 9.09
C PRO A 57 -14.71 24.04 8.46
N GLU A 58 -13.70 24.35 9.27
CA GLU A 58 -12.36 24.73 8.82
C GLU A 58 -11.48 23.52 8.45
N LYS A 59 -12.00 22.29 8.59
CA LYS A 59 -11.33 21.03 8.20
C LYS A 59 -9.99 20.80 8.91
N TYR A 60 -9.96 21.02 10.23
CA TYR A 60 -8.79 20.70 11.05
C TYR A 60 -8.49 19.20 11.03
N ALA A 61 -7.23 18.82 11.06
CA ALA A 61 -6.80 17.42 11.10
C ALA A 61 -7.35 16.68 12.34
N ALA A 62 -7.92 15.49 12.13
CA ALA A 62 -8.43 14.67 13.21
C ALA A 62 -7.67 13.34 13.30
N ALA A 63 -7.03 13.06 14.44
CA ALA A 63 -6.32 11.82 14.68
C ALA A 63 -7.24 10.73 15.25
N GLY A 64 -6.89 9.46 15.01
CA GLY A 64 -7.51 8.32 15.67
C GLY A 64 -8.77 7.77 15.00
N LEU A 65 -9.17 8.29 13.84
CA LEU A 65 -10.17 7.62 13.00
C LEU A 65 -9.58 6.32 12.48
N ALA A 66 -10.25 5.19 12.73
CA ALA A 66 -9.86 3.89 12.16
C ALA A 66 -10.78 3.49 11.01
N ALA A 67 -10.20 2.97 9.94
CA ALA A 67 -10.92 2.50 8.76
C ALA A 67 -10.33 1.19 8.23
N GLY A 68 -11.20 0.25 7.88
CA GLY A 68 -10.85 -0.96 7.15
C GLY A 68 -10.89 -0.73 5.64
N ILE A 69 -10.00 -1.40 4.92
CA ILE A 69 -9.95 -1.41 3.45
C ILE A 69 -10.36 -2.79 2.95
N THR A 70 -11.34 -2.85 2.06
CA THR A 70 -11.74 -4.05 1.32
C THR A 70 -11.73 -3.77 -0.18
N THR A 71 -11.73 -4.80 -1.02
CA THR A 71 -12.04 -4.61 -2.45
C THR A 71 -13.53 -4.31 -2.64
N CYS A 72 -13.89 -3.67 -3.76
CA CYS A 72 -15.29 -3.39 -4.09
C CYS A 72 -16.13 -4.64 -4.37
N GLN A 73 -15.50 -5.77 -4.70
CA GLN A 73 -16.18 -7.04 -4.94
C GLN A 73 -16.69 -7.70 -3.64
N ALA A 74 -16.54 -7.03 -2.49
CA ALA A 74 -16.72 -7.54 -1.14
C ALA A 74 -15.75 -8.69 -0.81
N GLY A 75 -15.21 -8.69 0.41
CA GLY A 75 -14.19 -9.64 0.82
C GLY A 75 -13.66 -9.36 2.22
N SER A 76 -12.60 -10.06 2.61
CA SER A 76 -11.92 -9.82 3.87
C SER A 76 -11.26 -8.44 3.90
N VAL A 77 -11.19 -7.84 5.10
CA VAL A 77 -10.43 -6.61 5.31
C VAL A 77 -8.96 -6.88 5.02
N LEU A 78 -8.41 -6.14 4.06
CA LEU A 78 -7.03 -6.25 3.61
C LEU A 78 -6.08 -5.54 4.55
N ALA A 79 -6.50 -4.39 5.05
CA ALA A 79 -5.74 -3.55 5.97
C ALA A 79 -6.69 -2.73 6.84
N THR A 80 -6.21 -2.34 8.02
CA THR A 80 -6.87 -1.35 8.87
C THR A 80 -5.90 -0.20 9.07
N LEU A 81 -6.36 1.01 8.79
CA LEU A 81 -5.61 2.25 8.94
C LEU A 81 -6.17 3.08 10.08
N THR A 82 -5.29 3.75 10.81
CA THR A 82 -5.66 4.73 11.83
C THR A 82 -4.97 6.05 11.52
N THR A 83 -5.75 7.12 11.39
CA THR A 83 -5.23 8.47 11.08
C THR A 83 -4.33 9.01 12.17
N GLY A 84 -3.22 9.63 11.77
CA GLY A 84 -2.24 10.28 12.64
C GLY A 84 -2.65 11.69 13.06
N ARG A 85 -1.73 12.40 13.73
CA ARG A 85 -1.93 13.80 14.18
C ARG A 85 -2.12 14.80 13.04
N ASP A 86 -1.64 14.46 11.86
CA ASP A 86 -1.85 15.18 10.60
C ASP A 86 -3.21 14.87 9.95
N GLY A 87 -4.00 13.99 10.56
CA GLY A 87 -5.32 13.58 10.07
C GLY A 87 -5.25 12.58 8.93
N LYS A 88 -4.09 11.96 8.69
CA LYS A 88 -3.86 11.13 7.50
C LYS A 88 -3.40 9.72 7.87
N ALA A 89 -3.70 8.75 7.01
CA ALA A 89 -3.12 7.42 7.01
C ALA A 89 -3.06 6.88 5.58
N HIS A 90 -2.06 6.05 5.28
CA HIS A 90 -1.81 5.56 3.93
C HIS A 90 -1.62 4.04 3.89
N GLN A 91 -2.05 3.44 2.78
CA GLN A 91 -1.76 2.05 2.44
C GLN A 91 -1.46 1.93 0.95
N ASP A 92 -0.32 1.33 0.61
CA ASP A 92 -0.06 0.92 -0.77
C ASP A 92 -0.81 -0.37 -1.07
N VAL A 93 -1.51 -0.39 -2.20
CA VAL A 93 -2.35 -1.49 -2.67
C VAL A 93 -2.22 -1.63 -4.18
N ALA A 94 -2.50 -2.80 -4.73
CA ALA A 94 -2.56 -2.98 -6.17
C ALA A 94 -3.59 -2.03 -6.82
N ALA A 95 -3.42 -1.70 -8.10
CA ALA A 95 -4.44 -0.94 -8.83
C ALA A 95 -5.74 -1.76 -8.96
N ASP A 96 -6.81 -1.32 -8.29
CA ASP A 96 -8.14 -1.95 -8.28
C ASP A 96 -9.17 -0.98 -7.65
N CYS A 97 -10.43 -1.40 -7.60
CA CYS A 97 -11.50 -0.74 -6.86
C CYS A 97 -11.52 -1.20 -5.40
N TYR A 98 -11.50 -0.23 -4.48
CA TYR A 98 -11.57 -0.46 -3.04
C TYR A 98 -12.74 0.27 -2.38
N GLN A 99 -13.16 -0.26 -1.24
CA GLN A 99 -14.06 0.39 -0.30
C GLN A 99 -13.30 0.64 1.01
N VAL A 100 -13.30 1.89 1.45
CA VAL A 100 -12.78 2.32 2.74
C VAL A 100 -13.96 2.49 3.67
N GLN A 101 -14.00 1.68 4.73
CA GLN A 101 -15.10 1.64 5.70
C GLN A 101 -14.58 2.08 7.07
N VAL A 102 -15.15 3.14 7.62
CA VAL A 102 -14.86 3.55 9.01
C VAL A 102 -15.35 2.47 9.96
N THR A 103 -14.46 2.05 10.85
CA THR A 103 -14.72 1.02 11.87
C THR A 103 -14.80 1.61 13.28
N SER A 104 -14.09 2.71 13.54
CA SER A 104 -14.22 3.46 14.79
C SER A 104 -13.88 4.94 14.60
N VAL A 105 -14.46 5.77 15.46
CA VAL A 105 -14.20 7.21 15.53
C VAL A 105 -13.51 7.56 16.85
N PRO A 106 -12.72 8.65 16.88
CA PRO A 106 -12.11 9.13 18.12
C PRO A 106 -13.15 9.44 19.19
N MET A 107 -12.76 9.32 20.46
CA MET A 107 -13.64 9.63 21.59
C MET A 107 -14.13 11.08 21.52
N GLY A 108 -15.42 11.28 21.77
CA GLY A 108 -16.05 12.62 21.70
C GLY A 108 -16.40 13.09 20.29
N CYS A 109 -16.07 12.31 19.25
CA CYS A 109 -16.40 12.61 17.86
C CYS A 109 -17.51 11.69 17.32
N ARG A 110 -18.21 12.18 16.30
CA ARG A 110 -19.12 11.40 15.46
C ARG A 110 -18.82 11.64 13.99
N LEU A 111 -19.13 10.67 13.13
CA LEU A 111 -19.03 10.85 11.69
C LEU A 111 -20.06 11.89 11.22
N ALA A 112 -19.59 12.83 10.39
CA ALA A 112 -20.41 13.83 9.72
C ALA A 112 -20.65 13.50 8.23
N THR A 113 -19.92 12.51 7.72
CA THR A 113 -20.02 11.99 6.34
C THR A 113 -20.51 10.55 6.35
N ASP A 114 -20.67 9.94 5.18
CA ASP A 114 -20.93 8.50 5.05
C ASP A 114 -19.81 7.68 5.71
N THR A 115 -20.18 6.51 6.24
CA THR A 115 -19.25 5.58 6.89
C THR A 115 -18.37 4.83 5.91
N ALA A 116 -18.72 4.82 4.62
CA ALA A 116 -18.00 4.13 3.57
C ALA A 116 -17.72 5.07 2.39
N LYS A 117 -16.54 4.95 1.79
CA LYS A 117 -16.20 5.61 0.52
C LYS A 117 -15.59 4.59 -0.44
N LYS A 118 -16.05 4.63 -1.68
CA LYS A 118 -15.46 3.85 -2.78
C LYS A 118 -14.33 4.67 -3.40
N VAL A 119 -13.18 4.04 -3.64
CA VAL A 119 -12.02 4.65 -4.27
C VAL A 119 -11.48 3.72 -5.36
N ASP A 120 -11.21 4.30 -6.53
CA ASP A 120 -10.58 3.58 -7.64
C ASP A 120 -9.08 3.91 -7.63
N VAL A 121 -8.24 2.90 -7.37
CA VAL A 121 -6.79 3.06 -7.24
C VAL A 121 -6.13 2.79 -8.59
N VAL A 122 -5.26 3.71 -9.01
CA VAL A 122 -4.45 3.60 -10.22
C VAL A 122 -2.98 3.54 -9.81
N ALA A 123 -2.19 2.70 -10.51
CA ALA A 123 -0.77 2.53 -10.23
C ALA A 123 -0.01 3.87 -10.26
N GLY A 124 0.87 4.08 -9.28
CA GLY A 124 1.65 5.32 -9.13
C GLY A 124 0.84 6.57 -8.75
N ARG A 125 -0.44 6.43 -8.38
CA ARG A 125 -1.32 7.54 -7.97
C ARG A 125 -1.86 7.32 -6.56
N THR A 126 -2.20 8.41 -5.90
CA THR A 126 -2.91 8.40 -4.63
C THR A 126 -4.41 8.59 -4.86
N ALA A 127 -5.22 7.69 -4.32
CA ALA A 127 -6.67 7.81 -4.25
C ALA A 127 -7.07 8.18 -2.82
N THR A 128 -7.81 9.28 -2.66
CA THR A 128 -8.12 9.83 -1.34
C THR A 128 -9.56 9.50 -0.92
N ALA A 129 -9.71 9.00 0.31
CA ALA A 129 -10.98 8.81 1.00
C ALA A 129 -11.08 9.81 2.16
N GLU A 130 -11.92 10.83 2.01
CA GLU A 130 -12.11 11.87 3.01
C GLU A 130 -13.31 11.59 3.92
N PHE A 131 -13.10 11.74 5.22
CA PHE A 131 -14.12 11.60 6.26
C PHE A 131 -14.17 12.87 7.13
N GLY A 132 -15.36 13.40 7.28
CA GLY A 132 -15.63 14.54 8.16
C GLY A 132 -16.11 14.04 9.52
N LEU A 133 -15.61 14.66 10.59
CA LEU A 133 -16.01 14.43 11.96
C LEU A 133 -16.63 15.69 12.55
N THR A 134 -17.59 15.48 13.44
CA THR A 134 -18.04 16.52 14.36
C THR A 134 -17.66 16.07 15.76
N CYS A 135 -16.81 16.84 16.44
CA CYS A 135 -16.37 16.58 17.82
C CYS A 135 -17.08 17.53 18.79
N ALA A 136 -17.25 17.11 20.04
CA ALA A 136 -17.91 17.85 21.11
C ALA A 136 -16.88 18.51 22.04
#